data_AF-E9I5H0-F1
#
_entry.id   AF-E9I5H0-F1
#
_cell.length_a   1.000
_cell.length_b   1.000
_cell.length_c   1.000
_cell.angle_alpha   90.00
_cell.angle_beta   90.00
_cell.angle_gamma   90.00
#
_symmetry.space_group_name_H-M   'P 1'
#
loop_
_entity.id
_entity.type
_entity.pdbx_description
1 polymer ?
#
loop_
_entity_poly.entity_id
_entity_poly.type
_entity_poly.pdbx_seq_one_letter_code
_entity_poly.pdbx_strand_id
1 'polypeptide(L)'
;GLTLLLPVLINSRSNWSETKLRIFCTASGVQELEKEHKGMTVLLSKFRIDYSDLVIISYANAAPKSKTKEWFDSLIRPFRQSGEGNHIKERELETFQYRTDRYLRLRELLQDHSSDSNLVVMTLPILRKGDFSAPLYMAWLDTLTANMPPFMLVRGNQTSVLTFYS
;
A
#
# COMPACT_ATOMS: atom_id res chain seq x y z
N GLY A 1 4.88 -9.44 8.78
CA GLY A 1 5.41 -9.27 10.15
C GLY A 1 5.67 -7.81 10.45
N LEU A 2 6.79 -7.27 9.96
CA LEU A 2 7.25 -5.92 10.34
C LEU A 2 6.22 -4.79 10.13
N THR A 3 5.47 -4.81 9.03
CA THR A 3 4.44 -3.80 8.74
C THR A 3 3.35 -3.72 9.83
N LEU A 4 3.00 -4.84 10.48
CA LEU A 4 2.03 -4.85 11.59
C LEU A 4 2.69 -4.54 12.93
N LEU A 5 3.95 -4.93 13.12
CA LEU A 5 4.67 -4.73 14.38
C LEU A 5 4.97 -3.24 14.64
N LEU A 6 5.35 -2.48 13.60
CA LEU A 6 5.72 -1.06 13.76
C LEU A 6 4.58 -0.20 14.34
N PRO A 7 3.35 -0.21 13.79
CA PRO A 7 2.23 0.52 14.37
C PRO A 7 1.95 0.17 15.83
N VAL A 8 2.08 -1.11 16.20
CA VAL A 8 1.85 -1.58 17.58
C VAL A 8 2.89 -1.02 18.55
N LEU A 9 4.16 -1.05 18.15
CA LEU A 9 5.25 -0.47 18.93
C LEU A 9 5.10 1.05 19.06
N ILE A 10 4.62 1.73 18.01
CA ILE A 10 4.35 3.17 18.04
C ILE A 10 3.20 3.48 19.00
N ASN A 11 2.08 2.76 18.91
CA ASN A 11 0.90 2.96 19.75
C ASN A 11 1.21 2.76 21.26
N SER A 12 2.17 1.89 21.60
CA SER A 12 2.60 1.72 23.01
C SER A 12 3.35 2.92 23.62
N ARG A 13 3.69 3.95 22.84
CA ARG A 13 4.38 5.15 23.34
C ARG A 13 3.37 6.19 23.82
N SER A 14 3.73 6.93 24.86
CA SER A 14 2.85 7.93 25.51
C SER A 14 2.24 8.95 24.54
N ASN A 15 2.95 9.34 23.49
CA ASN A 15 2.46 10.32 22.52
C ASN A 15 1.39 9.75 21.57
N TRP A 16 1.22 8.42 21.55
CA TRP A 16 0.33 7.71 20.64
C TRP A 16 -0.66 6.81 21.37
N SER A 17 -0.64 6.76 22.71
CA SER A 17 -1.44 5.82 23.51
C SER A 17 -2.95 6.02 23.39
N GLU A 18 -3.39 7.21 22.97
CA GLU A 18 -4.81 7.51 22.71
C GLU A 18 -5.21 7.26 21.24
N THR A 19 -4.27 6.86 20.38
CA THR A 19 -4.54 6.66 18.95
C THR A 19 -5.18 5.31 18.67
N LYS A 20 -6.16 5.31 17.77
CA LYS A 20 -6.89 4.11 17.36
C LYS A 20 -6.18 3.43 16.20
N LEU A 21 -5.75 2.17 16.40
CA LEU A 21 -5.16 1.36 15.35
C LEU A 21 -6.26 0.75 14.46
N ARG A 22 -6.38 1.24 13.22
CA ARG A 22 -7.25 0.67 12.19
C ARG A 22 -6.43 -0.17 11.22
N ILE A 23 -6.92 -1.37 10.89
CA ILE A 23 -6.21 -2.31 10.03
C ILE A 23 -7.01 -2.50 8.75
N PHE A 24 -6.36 -2.29 7.61
CA PHE A 24 -6.96 -2.46 6.29
C PHE A 24 -6.26 -3.59 5.55
N CYS A 25 -7.03 -4.51 4.99
CA CYS A 25 -6.52 -5.62 4.20
C CYS A 25 -7.25 -5.69 2.86
N THR A 26 -6.51 -5.94 1.77
CA THR A 26 -7.12 -6.12 0.44
C THR A 26 -7.38 -7.60 0.20
N ALA A 27 -8.62 -7.95 -0.16
CA ALA A 27 -8.96 -9.30 -0.61
C ALA A 27 -8.88 -9.41 -2.14
N SER A 28 -8.57 -10.59 -2.64
CA SER A 28 -8.49 -10.86 -4.09
C SER A 28 -9.86 -10.92 -4.76
N GLY A 29 -10.93 -11.17 -3.99
CA GLY A 29 -12.32 -11.17 -4.46
C GLY A 29 -13.35 -11.21 -3.33
N VAL A 30 -14.62 -10.98 -3.68
CA VAL A 30 -15.74 -10.88 -2.72
C VAL A 30 -16.01 -12.21 -2.00
N GLN A 31 -15.82 -13.34 -2.67
CA GLN A 31 -16.06 -14.68 -2.11
C GLN A 31 -15.08 -15.04 -0.99
N GLU A 32 -13.95 -14.35 -0.89
CA GLU A 32 -12.91 -14.61 0.10
C GLU A 32 -12.98 -13.66 1.31
N LEU A 33 -13.92 -12.71 1.33
CA LEU A 33 -13.96 -11.64 2.34
C LEU A 33 -14.06 -12.19 3.77
N GLU A 34 -15.01 -13.10 4.01
CA GLU A 34 -15.20 -13.74 5.32
C GLU A 34 -13.97 -14.57 5.75
N LYS A 35 -13.35 -15.26 4.80
CA LYS A 35 -12.17 -16.09 5.06
C LYS A 35 -10.97 -15.23 5.43
N GLU A 36 -10.70 -14.17 4.67
CA GLU A 36 -9.62 -13.22 4.92
C GLU A 36 -9.85 -12.45 6.23
N HIS A 37 -11.09 -12.03 6.49
CA HIS A 37 -11.45 -11.40 7.76
C HIS A 37 -11.14 -12.33 8.93
N LYS A 38 -11.67 -13.57 8.92
CA LYS A 38 -11.43 -14.56 9.97
C LYS A 38 -9.94 -14.90 10.12
N GLY A 39 -9.23 -15.07 9.01
CA GLY A 39 -7.79 -15.35 9.00
C GLY A 39 -6.99 -14.23 9.65
N MET A 40 -7.30 -12.98 9.30
CA MET A 40 -6.64 -11.80 9.88
C MET A 40 -6.98 -11.63 11.36
N THR A 41 -8.23 -11.83 11.78
CA THR A 41 -8.63 -11.79 13.19
C THR A 41 -7.86 -12.81 14.03
N VAL A 42 -7.73 -14.06 13.56
CA VAL A 42 -6.95 -15.10 14.23
C VAL A 42 -5.48 -14.71 14.32
N LEU A 43 -4.92 -14.14 13.25
CA LEU A 43 -3.55 -13.68 13.22
C LEU A 43 -3.31 -12.56 14.24
N LEU A 44 -4.13 -11.51 14.22
CA LEU A 44 -4.01 -10.36 15.14
C LEU A 44 -4.17 -10.78 16.60
N SER A 45 -5.11 -11.69 16.89
CA SER A 45 -5.29 -12.28 18.22
C SER A 45 -4.03 -13.02 18.69
N LYS A 46 -3.41 -13.84 17.83
CA LYS A 46 -2.14 -14.53 18.15
C LYS A 46 -1.01 -13.55 18.46
N PHE A 47 -0.98 -12.40 17.79
CA PHE A 47 0.00 -11.35 18.04
C PHE A 47 -0.39 -10.41 19.20
N ARG A 48 -1.54 -10.64 19.86
CA ARG A 48 -2.09 -9.78 20.92
C ARG A 48 -2.12 -8.30 20.50
N ILE A 49 -2.50 -8.08 19.24
CA ILE A 49 -2.62 -6.74 18.68
C ILE A 49 -4.03 -6.25 18.93
N ASP A 50 -4.15 -5.23 19.77
CA ASP A 50 -5.40 -4.50 19.95
C ASP A 50 -5.59 -3.52 18.78
N TYR A 51 -6.78 -3.56 18.18
CA TYR A 51 -7.16 -2.72 17.05
C TYR A 51 -8.60 -2.24 17.24
N SER A 52 -8.89 -1.04 16.74
CA SER A 52 -10.23 -0.46 16.82
C SER A 52 -11.14 -0.93 15.69
N ASP A 53 -10.57 -1.23 14.52
CA ASP A 53 -11.33 -1.62 13.34
C ASP A 53 -10.47 -2.48 12.39
N LEU A 54 -11.12 -3.45 11.75
CA LEU A 54 -10.54 -4.32 10.73
C LEU A 54 -11.42 -4.27 9.48
N VAL A 55 -10.91 -3.64 8.42
CA VAL A 55 -11.63 -3.43 7.17
C VAL A 55 -11.01 -4.27 6.06
N ILE A 56 -11.82 -5.15 5.47
CA ILE A 56 -11.43 -5.93 4.29
C ILE A 56 -11.97 -5.25 3.02
N ILE A 57 -11.08 -4.79 2.15
CA ILE A 57 -11.41 -4.13 0.90
C ILE A 57 -11.42 -5.16 -0.24
N SER A 58 -12.59 -5.45 -0.79
CA SER A 58 -12.80 -6.41 -1.89
C SER A 58 -12.68 -5.81 -3.29
N TYR A 59 -12.72 -4.48 -3.39
CA TYR A 59 -12.77 -3.74 -4.67
C TYR A 59 -11.46 -3.01 -5.00
N ALA A 60 -10.34 -3.50 -4.46
CA ALA A 60 -9.01 -2.98 -4.75
C ALA A 60 -8.57 -3.19 -6.20
N ASN A 61 -9.23 -4.12 -6.92
CA ASN A 61 -9.00 -4.40 -8.34
C ASN A 61 -9.99 -3.68 -9.28
N ALA A 62 -10.88 -2.83 -8.74
CA ALA A 62 -11.78 -2.04 -9.56
C ALA A 62 -11.00 -1.02 -10.40
N ALA A 63 -11.55 -0.62 -11.55
CA ALA A 63 -10.93 0.40 -12.39
C ALA A 63 -10.83 1.74 -11.62
N PRO A 64 -9.68 2.44 -11.69
CA PRO A 64 -9.55 3.76 -11.07
C PRO A 64 -10.35 4.80 -11.86
N LYS A 65 -10.71 5.91 -11.19
CA LYS A 65 -11.44 7.04 -11.77
C LYS A 65 -10.60 7.70 -12.88
N SER A 66 -11.27 8.21 -13.91
CA SER A 66 -10.61 8.89 -15.04
C SER A 66 -9.73 10.05 -14.59
N LYS A 67 -10.19 10.85 -13.62
CA LYS A 67 -9.41 11.95 -13.03
C LYS A 67 -8.08 11.49 -12.43
N THR A 68 -8.04 10.31 -11.82
CA THR A 68 -6.82 9.73 -11.24
C THR A 68 -5.86 9.28 -12.32
N LYS A 69 -6.37 8.71 -13.42
CA LYS A 69 -5.57 8.36 -14.61
C LYS A 69 -4.95 9.60 -15.25
N GLU A 70 -5.74 10.64 -15.49
CA GLU A 70 -5.27 11.92 -16.05
C GLU A 70 -4.19 12.59 -15.19
N TRP A 71 -4.37 12.54 -13.86
CA TRP A 71 -3.37 13.04 -12.91
C TRP A 71 -2.06 12.26 -13.01
N PHE A 72 -2.12 10.92 -13.07
CA PHE A 72 -0.95 10.07 -13.22
C PHE A 72 -0.24 10.30 -14.56
N ASP A 73 -0.99 10.41 -15.65
CA ASP A 73 -0.44 10.70 -16.98
C ASP A 73 0.32 12.03 -16.98
N SER A 74 -0.19 13.03 -16.25
CA SER A 74 0.47 14.31 -16.05
C SER A 74 1.74 14.19 -15.21
N LEU A 75 1.73 13.34 -14.17
CA LEU A 75 2.88 13.06 -13.31
C LEU A 75 4.04 12.42 -14.08
N ILE A 76 3.74 11.43 -14.94
CA ILE A 76 4.77 10.70 -15.69
C ILE A 76 5.23 11.43 -16.96
N ARG A 77 4.47 12.43 -17.43
CA ARG A 77 4.72 13.17 -18.68
C ARG A 77 6.17 13.67 -18.84
N PRO A 78 6.81 14.26 -17.82
CA PRO A 78 8.20 14.74 -17.94
C PRO A 78 9.23 13.61 -18.10
N PHE A 79 8.86 12.39 -17.71
CA PHE A 79 9.72 11.20 -17.74
C PHE A 79 9.43 10.28 -18.93
N ARG A 80 8.41 10.62 -19.74
CA ARG A 80 8.17 10.02 -21.05
C ARG A 80 9.15 10.67 -22.05
N GLN A 81 9.86 9.83 -22.79
CA GLN A 81 11.04 10.15 -23.61
C GLN A 81 11.22 11.61 -24.05
N SER A 82 12.37 12.19 -23.66
CA SER A 82 13.18 13.07 -24.53
C SER A 82 14.65 13.02 -24.08
N GLY A 83 15.41 12.01 -24.55
CA GLY A 83 16.88 11.95 -24.41
C GLY A 83 17.46 10.55 -24.12
N GLU A 84 18.79 10.42 -24.17
CA GLU A 84 19.52 9.25 -23.65
C GLU A 84 19.47 9.23 -22.11
N GLY A 85 18.76 8.26 -21.53
CA GLY A 85 18.60 8.14 -20.08
C GLY A 85 17.51 7.15 -19.66
N ASN A 86 17.35 6.97 -18.33
CA ASN A 86 16.29 6.15 -17.74
C ASN A 86 14.91 6.82 -17.90
N HIS A 87 14.29 6.67 -19.07
CA HIS A 87 12.94 7.14 -19.38
C HIS A 87 11.92 6.01 -19.33
N ILE A 88 10.65 6.38 -19.14
CA ILE A 88 9.51 5.46 -19.23
C ILE A 88 9.22 5.20 -20.71
N LYS A 89 9.19 3.93 -21.11
CA LYS A 89 8.91 3.52 -22.50
C LYS A 89 7.42 3.21 -22.67
N GLU A 90 6.85 3.46 -23.84
CA GLU A 90 5.42 3.18 -24.08
C GLU A 90 5.05 1.71 -23.87
N ARG A 91 5.86 0.80 -24.43
CA ARG A 91 5.73 -0.65 -24.22
C ARG A 91 5.68 -1.06 -22.74
N GLU A 92 6.36 -0.29 -21.88
CA GLU A 92 6.41 -0.56 -20.45
C GLU A 92 5.09 -0.18 -19.78
N LEU A 93 4.53 0.97 -20.16
CA LEU A 93 3.20 1.40 -19.69
C LEU A 93 2.11 0.41 -20.09
N GLU A 94 2.16 -0.09 -21.33
CA GLU A 94 1.26 -1.15 -21.80
C GLU A 94 1.44 -2.44 -20.99
N THR A 95 2.68 -2.89 -20.80
CA THR A 95 2.99 -4.13 -20.06
C THR A 95 2.52 -4.07 -18.61
N PHE A 96 2.62 -2.91 -17.96
CA PHE A 96 2.24 -2.75 -16.55
C PHE A 96 0.91 -2.03 -16.32
N GLN A 97 0.08 -1.84 -17.35
CA GLN A 97 -1.17 -1.10 -17.25
C GLN A 97 -2.05 -1.60 -16.09
N TYR A 98 -2.22 -2.92 -15.96
CA TYR A 98 -3.00 -3.52 -14.88
C TYR A 98 -2.45 -3.17 -13.48
N ARG A 99 -1.12 -3.14 -13.32
CA ARG A 99 -0.50 -2.79 -12.03
C ARG A 99 -0.61 -1.30 -11.76
N THR A 100 -0.41 -0.47 -12.76
CA THR A 100 -0.63 0.97 -12.67
C THR A 100 -2.05 1.25 -12.23
N ASP A 101 -3.06 0.67 -12.89
CA ASP A 101 -4.47 0.84 -12.52
C ASP A 101 -4.75 0.41 -11.08
N ARG A 102 -4.11 -0.67 -10.60
CA ARG A 102 -4.23 -1.11 -9.21
C ARG A 102 -3.61 -0.12 -8.22
N TYR A 103 -2.46 0.50 -8.52
CA TYR A 103 -1.88 1.54 -7.66
C TYR A 103 -2.71 2.82 -7.65
N LEU A 104 -3.28 3.21 -8.80
CA LEU A 104 -4.21 4.32 -8.88
C LEU A 104 -5.49 4.06 -8.08
N ARG A 105 -6.03 2.84 -8.15
CA ARG A 105 -7.18 2.46 -7.33
C ARG A 105 -6.83 2.47 -5.85
N LEU A 106 -5.64 1.97 -5.48
CA LEU A 106 -5.16 1.99 -4.11
C LEU A 106 -4.98 3.41 -3.57
N ARG A 107 -4.51 4.36 -4.40
CA ARG A 107 -4.46 5.79 -4.04
C ARG A 107 -5.83 6.32 -3.65
N GLU A 108 -6.87 6.03 -4.44
CA GLU A 108 -8.23 6.47 -4.14
C GLU A 108 -8.71 5.92 -2.80
N LEU A 109 -8.47 4.63 -2.54
CA LEU A 109 -8.83 4.00 -1.26
C LEU A 109 -8.09 4.63 -0.07
N LEU A 110 -6.82 4.96 -0.27
CA LEU A 110 -6.02 5.64 0.75
C LEU A 110 -6.60 7.02 1.06
N GLN A 111 -6.98 7.78 0.04
CA GLN A 111 -7.60 9.09 0.21
C GLN A 111 -8.96 8.98 0.88
N ASP A 112 -9.80 8.03 0.47
CA ASP A 112 -11.15 7.84 0.99
C ASP A 112 -11.15 7.42 2.47
N HIS A 113 -10.15 6.66 2.94
CA HIS A 113 -10.15 6.08 4.29
C HIS A 113 -9.09 6.62 5.26
N SER A 114 -8.05 7.29 4.76
CA SER A 114 -6.84 7.60 5.53
C SER A 114 -6.29 9.02 5.36
N SER A 115 -7.01 9.94 4.69
CA SER A 115 -6.56 11.33 4.52
C SER A 115 -6.40 12.10 5.84
N ASP A 116 -7.17 11.75 6.87
CA ASP A 116 -7.15 12.42 8.18
C ASP A 116 -6.40 11.62 9.26
N SER A 117 -5.66 10.58 8.86
CA SER A 117 -4.90 9.74 9.80
C SER A 117 -3.65 10.46 10.32
N ASN A 118 -3.23 10.18 11.55
CA ASN A 118 -1.97 10.71 12.10
C ASN A 118 -0.72 10.11 11.42
N LEU A 119 -0.80 8.84 11.01
CA LEU A 119 0.26 8.08 10.37
C LEU A 119 -0.37 6.98 9.51
N VAL A 120 0.14 6.79 8.29
CA VAL A 120 -0.21 5.66 7.43
C VAL A 120 0.99 4.73 7.30
N VAL A 121 0.78 3.45 7.64
CA VAL A 121 1.81 2.41 7.48
C VAL A 121 1.34 1.41 6.44
N MET A 122 2.07 1.31 5.33
CA MET A 122 1.73 0.43 4.22
C MET A 122 2.93 -0.45 3.85
N THR A 123 2.65 -1.68 3.43
CA THR A 123 3.67 -2.54 2.85
C THR A 123 4.22 -1.91 1.58
N LEU A 124 5.54 -1.69 1.53
CA LEU A 124 6.23 -1.18 0.35
C LEU A 124 5.93 -2.10 -0.85
N PRO A 125 5.34 -1.57 -1.94
CA PRO A 125 5.13 -2.36 -3.14
C PRO A 125 6.48 -2.67 -3.79
N ILE A 126 6.78 -3.95 -4.00
CA ILE A 126 8.07 -4.37 -4.54
C ILE A 126 7.86 -5.23 -5.75
N LEU A 127 8.69 -4.95 -6.74
CA LEU A 127 8.69 -5.60 -8.02
C LEU A 127 10.06 -6.26 -8.22
N ARG A 128 10.07 -7.38 -8.95
CA ARG A 128 11.32 -8.07 -9.27
C ARG A 128 12.15 -7.17 -10.20
N LYS A 129 13.42 -6.94 -9.86
CA LYS A 129 14.32 -6.09 -10.65
C LYS A 129 14.38 -6.58 -12.10
N GLY A 130 14.38 -5.65 -13.06
CA GLY A 130 14.64 -5.92 -14.47
C GLY A 130 13.45 -5.67 -15.40
N ASP A 131 12.22 -5.67 -14.89
CA ASP A 131 11.05 -5.59 -15.78
C ASP A 131 10.59 -4.14 -16.04
N PHE A 132 11.00 -3.17 -15.23
CA PHE A 132 10.53 -1.77 -15.26
C PHE A 132 11.69 -0.77 -15.05
N SER A 133 11.47 0.45 -15.49
CA SER A 133 12.33 1.61 -15.37
C SER A 133 12.20 2.24 -13.98
N ALA A 134 13.32 2.77 -13.47
CA ALA A 134 13.36 3.51 -12.22
C ALA A 134 12.29 4.62 -12.12
N PRO A 135 12.07 5.49 -13.13
CA PRO A 135 11.05 6.53 -13.05
C PRO A 135 9.63 5.97 -12.93
N LEU A 136 9.29 4.86 -13.60
CA LEU A 136 7.95 4.27 -13.48
C LEU A 136 7.69 3.77 -12.06
N TYR A 137 8.69 3.12 -11.45
CA TYR A 137 8.58 2.68 -10.06
C TYR A 137 8.44 3.84 -9.08
N MET A 138 9.25 4.89 -9.25
CA MET A 138 9.13 6.08 -8.42
C MET A 138 7.78 6.77 -8.59
N ALA A 139 7.24 6.81 -9.81
CA ALA A 139 5.90 7.35 -10.07
C ALA A 139 4.81 6.55 -9.34
N TRP A 140 4.90 5.22 -9.26
CA TRP A 140 3.97 4.42 -8.47
C TRP A 140 4.07 4.69 -6.98
N LEU A 141 5.28 4.85 -6.44
CA LEU A 141 5.44 5.20 -5.02
C LEU A 141 4.86 6.59 -4.72
N ASP A 142 5.17 7.57 -5.56
CA ASP A 142 4.67 8.94 -5.42
C ASP A 142 3.14 8.99 -5.56
N THR A 143 2.58 8.20 -6.47
CA THR A 143 1.12 8.00 -6.59
C THR A 143 0.48 7.54 -5.28
N LEU A 144 1.14 6.69 -4.49
CA LEU A 144 0.57 6.23 -3.22
C LEU A 144 0.73 7.25 -2.08
N THR A 145 1.80 8.05 -2.11
CA THR A 145 2.17 8.93 -0.99
C THR A 145 1.82 10.40 -1.18
N ALA A 146 1.57 10.84 -2.41
CA ALA A 146 1.30 12.25 -2.69
C ALA A 146 0.00 12.73 -2.02
N ASN A 147 0.06 13.86 -1.32
CA ASN A 147 -1.07 14.44 -0.56
C ASN A 147 -1.65 13.51 0.50
N MET A 148 -0.83 12.63 1.09
CA MET A 148 -1.19 11.83 2.25
C MET A 148 -0.57 12.42 3.53
N PRO A 149 -1.12 12.11 4.72
CA PRO A 149 -0.44 12.35 6.00
C PRO A 149 0.93 11.67 6.05
N PRO A 150 1.70 11.85 7.14
CA PRO A 150 2.96 11.13 7.34
C PRO A 150 2.81 9.65 6.96
N PHE A 151 3.63 9.19 6.01
CA PHE A 151 3.46 7.92 5.34
C PHE A 151 4.73 7.09 5.48
N MET A 152 4.59 5.84 5.93
CA MET A 152 5.69 4.90 6.09
C MET A 152 5.49 3.68 5.20
N LEU A 153 6.33 3.57 4.16
CA LEU A 153 6.42 2.38 3.32
C LEU A 153 7.39 1.37 3.94
N VAL A 154 6.88 0.19 4.33
CA VAL A 154 7.63 -0.80 5.10
C VAL A 154 7.86 -2.06 4.28
N ARG A 155 9.11 -2.51 4.23
CA ARG A 155 9.47 -3.84 3.72
C ARG A 155 10.09 -4.67 4.84
N GLY A 156 9.50 -5.82 5.14
CA GLY A 156 10.19 -6.85 5.92
C GLY A 156 11.21 -7.62 5.08
N ASN A 157 12.29 -8.07 5.71
CA ASN A 157 13.30 -8.95 5.09
C ASN A 157 12.83 -10.41 4.93
N GLN A 158 11.56 -10.70 5.22
CA GLN A 158 10.93 -12.02 5.13
C GLN A 158 11.54 -13.09 6.06
N THR A 159 12.47 -12.71 6.94
CA THR A 159 12.91 -13.54 8.05
C THR A 159 11.82 -13.56 9.12
N SER A 160 11.59 -14.73 9.71
CA SER A 160 10.58 -14.87 10.77
C SER A 160 10.93 -13.94 11.93
N VAL A 161 9.96 -13.09 12.29
CA VAL A 161 10.01 -12.25 13.51
C VAL A 161 9.41 -13.01 14.70
N LEU A 162 8.95 -14.25 14.49
CA LEU A 162 8.45 -15.14 15.53
C LEU A 162 9.63 -15.91 16.14
N THR A 163 10.14 -15.42 17.26
CA THR A 163 10.72 -16.30 18.27
C THR A 163 9.58 -16.73 19.18
N PHE A 164 9.11 -17.96 19.02
CA PHE A 164 8.26 -18.58 20.03
C PHE A 164 9.09 -18.67 21.31
N TYR A 165 8.70 -17.92 22.35
CA TYR A 165 9.06 -18.32 23.70
C TYR A 165 8.13 -19.50 24.03
N SER A 166 8.67 -20.70 23.86
CA SER A 166 8.09 -21.94 24.40
C SER A 166 8.08 -21.90 25.92
#